data_AF-A0A0M6ZY07-F1
#
_entry.id   AF-A0A0M6ZY07-F1
#
_cell.length_a   1.000
_cell.length_b   1.000
_cell.length_c   1.000
_cell.angle_alpha   90.00
_cell.angle_beta   90.00
_cell.angle_gamma   90.00
#
_symmetry.space_group_name_H-M   'P 1'
#
loop_
_entity.id
_entity.type
_entity.pdbx_description
1 polymer ?
#
loop_
_entity_poly.entity_id
_entity_poly.type
_entity_poly.pdbx_seq_one_letter_code
_entity_poly.pdbx_strand_id
1 'polypeptide(L)'
;MRSEGGYAGNVTSQEAFTELSGDETSVLVDVRTQAEWAFVGLPDLRPIGKEPMLVEWQSFPPSGPNPEFGAAVSDLLAKKGLDRSAPIYFLCRSGARSQAAAIALTQAGYTNCFNISDGFEGPLDADGHRGTRSGWKAAGLPWTQS
;
A
#
# COMPACT_ATOMS: atom_id res chain seq x y z
N MET A 1 -10.29 2.35 18.66
CA MET A 1 -11.57 2.06 17.97
C MET A 1 -11.20 1.49 16.61
N ARG A 2 -11.58 0.25 16.28
CA ARG A 2 -11.37 -0.31 14.93
C ARG A 2 -12.39 0.34 13.98
N SER A 3 -11.99 0.68 12.76
CA SER A 3 -12.93 1.21 11.75
C SER A 3 -14.00 0.16 11.42
N GLU A 4 -15.16 0.59 10.89
CA GLU A 4 -16.28 -0.31 10.54
C GLU A 4 -15.88 -1.44 9.57
N GLY A 5 -14.74 -1.31 8.87
CA GLY A 5 -14.20 -2.31 7.96
C GLY A 5 -13.26 -3.34 8.57
N GLY A 6 -12.98 -3.31 9.88
CA GLY A 6 -12.15 -4.34 10.54
C GLY A 6 -10.64 -4.18 10.38
N TYR A 7 -10.15 -2.98 10.04
CA TYR A 7 -8.73 -2.56 9.99
C TYR A 7 -8.56 -1.16 10.61
N ALA A 8 -7.35 -0.62 10.68
CA ALA A 8 -7.05 0.60 11.42
C ALA A 8 -7.67 1.87 10.80
N GLY A 9 -7.81 1.92 9.46
CA GLY A 9 -8.55 2.98 8.78
C GLY A 9 -8.04 3.31 7.37
N ASN A 10 -8.76 4.19 6.69
CA ASN A 10 -8.35 4.78 5.42
C ASN A 10 -7.51 6.03 5.67
N VAL A 11 -6.48 6.20 4.86
CA VAL A 11 -5.70 7.43 4.75
C VAL A 11 -5.56 7.81 3.27
N THR A 12 -5.26 9.06 3.01
CA THR A 12 -4.82 9.55 1.69
C THR A 12 -3.35 9.22 1.46
N SER A 13 -2.90 9.30 0.21
CA SER A 13 -1.47 9.13 -0.12
C SER A 13 -0.60 10.16 0.60
N GLN A 14 -1.09 11.39 0.76
CA GLN A 14 -0.36 12.48 1.44
C GLN A 14 -0.20 12.23 2.95
N GLU A 15 -1.28 11.79 3.61
CA GLU A 15 -1.24 11.40 5.03
C GLU A 15 -0.30 10.21 5.22
N ALA A 16 -0.42 9.17 4.39
CA ALA A 16 0.46 8.01 4.46
C ALA A 16 1.94 8.40 4.31
N PHE A 17 2.28 9.27 3.36
CA PHE A 17 3.66 9.73 3.20
C PHE A 17 4.14 10.56 4.40
N THR A 18 3.27 11.37 5.00
CA THR A 18 3.59 12.14 6.21
C THR A 18 3.91 11.23 7.38
N GLU A 19 3.07 10.22 7.63
CA GLU A 19 3.30 9.24 8.70
C GLU A 19 4.54 8.38 8.42
N LEU A 20 4.73 7.94 7.17
CA LEU A 20 5.94 7.22 6.74
C LEU A 20 7.22 8.06 7.00
N SER A 21 7.14 9.37 6.86
CA SER A 21 8.28 10.25 7.11
C SER A 21 8.56 10.43 8.61
N GLY A 22 7.53 10.34 9.45
CA GLY A 22 7.59 10.61 10.89
C GLY A 22 7.89 9.38 11.77
N ASP A 23 7.70 8.18 11.25
CA ASP A 23 7.85 6.93 12.01
C ASP A 23 8.79 5.94 11.32
N GLU A 24 9.97 5.68 11.90
CA GLU A 24 10.94 4.72 11.39
C GLU A 24 10.43 3.27 11.35
N THR A 25 9.47 2.92 12.20
CA THR A 25 8.87 1.58 12.29
C THR A 25 7.77 1.35 11.26
N SER A 26 7.26 2.42 10.66
CA SER A 26 6.21 2.34 9.64
C SER A 26 6.73 1.80 8.30
N VAL A 27 5.87 1.10 7.57
CA VAL A 27 6.20 0.53 6.26
C VAL A 27 5.09 0.76 5.24
N LEU A 28 5.50 0.89 3.97
CA LEU A 28 4.61 0.88 2.82
C LEU A 28 4.67 -0.51 2.16
N VAL A 29 3.52 -1.14 1.97
CA VAL A 29 3.38 -2.39 1.22
C VAL A 29 2.65 -2.09 -0.08
N ASP A 30 3.36 -2.16 -1.21
CA ASP A 30 2.78 -2.04 -2.53
C ASP A 30 2.19 -3.40 -2.95
N VAL A 31 0.87 -3.46 -3.03
CA VAL A 31 0.12 -4.68 -3.32
C VAL A 31 -0.38 -4.77 -4.77
N ARG A 32 0.10 -3.87 -5.62
CA ARG A 32 -0.13 -3.92 -7.07
C ARG A 32 0.57 -5.13 -7.68
N THR A 33 0.31 -5.38 -8.95
CA THR A 33 0.93 -6.49 -9.67
C THR A 33 2.36 -6.14 -10.08
N GLN A 34 3.17 -7.16 -10.38
CA GLN A 34 4.49 -6.99 -10.99
C GLN A 34 4.43 -6.19 -12.29
N ALA A 35 3.38 -6.38 -13.10
CA ALA A 35 3.17 -5.61 -14.32
C ALA A 35 2.93 -4.12 -14.00
N GLU A 36 2.16 -3.80 -12.96
CA GLU A 36 1.96 -2.40 -12.53
C GLU A 36 3.28 -1.78 -12.03
N TRP A 37 4.10 -2.53 -11.29
CA TRP A 37 5.41 -2.04 -10.85
C TRP A 37 6.33 -1.73 -12.05
N ALA A 38 6.42 -2.64 -13.01
CA ALA A 38 7.28 -2.50 -14.18
C ALA A 38 6.82 -1.41 -15.15
N PHE A 39 5.52 -1.34 -15.45
CA PHE A 39 5.00 -0.47 -16.52
C PHE A 39 4.45 0.86 -16.03
N VAL A 40 4.11 1.01 -14.74
CA VAL A 40 3.57 2.26 -14.17
C VAL A 40 4.57 2.96 -13.25
N GLY A 41 5.50 2.20 -12.66
CA GLY A 41 6.48 2.69 -11.69
C GLY A 41 6.09 2.39 -10.24
N LEU A 42 6.97 2.76 -9.32
CA LEU A 42 6.90 2.51 -7.87
C LEU A 42 6.96 3.82 -7.07
N PRO A 43 6.36 3.85 -5.86
CA PRO A 43 6.64 4.89 -4.87
C PRO A 43 8.13 4.98 -4.55
N ASP A 44 8.69 6.19 -4.53
CA ASP A 44 10.08 6.41 -4.16
C ASP A 44 10.16 6.89 -2.72
N LEU A 45 10.63 6.01 -1.82
CA LEU A 45 10.78 6.33 -0.40
C LEU A 45 12.23 6.63 0.00
N ARG A 46 13.17 6.66 -0.95
CA ARG A 46 14.59 6.99 -0.66
C ARG A 46 14.77 8.35 0.01
N PRO A 47 14.01 9.42 -0.33
CA PRO A 47 14.13 10.72 0.35
C PRO A 47 13.85 10.67 1.85
N ILE A 48 13.13 9.64 2.32
CA ILE A 48 12.79 9.43 3.73
C ILE A 48 13.49 8.19 4.32
N GLY A 49 14.54 7.68 3.65
CA GLY A 49 15.36 6.57 4.14
C GLY A 49 14.65 5.21 4.16
N LYS A 50 13.60 5.02 3.36
CA LYS A 50 12.79 3.79 3.33
C LYS A 50 12.71 3.20 1.92
N GLU A 51 12.18 1.99 1.85
CA GLU A 51 11.88 1.28 0.59
C GLU A 51 10.50 0.62 0.71
N PRO A 52 9.67 0.63 -0.36
CA PRO A 52 8.42 -0.09 -0.35
C PRO A 52 8.65 -1.60 -0.32
N MET A 53 7.85 -2.32 0.46
CA MET A 53 7.74 -3.78 0.38
C MET A 53 6.83 -4.14 -0.79
N LEU A 54 7.30 -5.01 -1.69
CA LEU A 54 6.54 -5.40 -2.88
C LEU A 54 5.94 -6.79 -2.68
N VAL A 55 4.62 -6.87 -2.50
CA VAL A 55 3.90 -8.14 -2.29
C VAL A 55 2.56 -8.09 -3.01
N GLU A 56 2.44 -8.81 -4.13
CA GLU A 56 1.18 -8.83 -4.89
C GLU A 56 0.02 -9.35 -4.04
N TRP A 57 -1.05 -8.55 -3.90
CA TRP A 57 -2.30 -9.04 -3.30
C TRP A 57 -2.97 -10.08 -4.21
N GLN A 58 -2.86 -9.90 -5.52
CA GLN A 58 -3.35 -10.82 -6.54
C GLN A 58 -2.44 -10.69 -7.76
N SER A 59 -2.18 -11.80 -8.46
CA SER A 59 -1.39 -11.78 -9.70
C SER A 59 -2.24 -11.43 -10.93
N PHE A 60 -1.58 -11.26 -12.07
CA PHE A 60 -2.23 -11.13 -13.38
C PHE A 60 -1.88 -12.33 -14.27
N PRO A 61 -2.85 -12.99 -14.93
CA PRO A 61 -4.30 -12.75 -14.84
C PRO A 61 -4.87 -13.09 -13.45
N PRO A 62 -5.97 -12.45 -13.02
CA PRO A 62 -6.49 -12.62 -11.67
C PRO A 62 -7.12 -14.00 -11.48
N SER A 63 -6.64 -14.74 -10.48
CA SER A 63 -7.20 -16.03 -10.01
C SER A 63 -7.78 -15.95 -8.59
N GLY A 64 -7.80 -14.75 -8.01
CA GLY A 64 -8.19 -14.51 -6.62
C GLY A 64 -7.04 -13.88 -5.80
N PRO A 65 -7.25 -13.66 -4.50
CA PRO A 65 -6.20 -13.22 -3.59
C PRO A 65 -5.06 -14.24 -3.50
N ASN A 66 -3.83 -13.76 -3.35
CA ASN A 66 -2.66 -14.57 -3.09
C ASN A 66 -2.79 -15.22 -1.69
N PRO A 67 -2.88 -16.55 -1.59
CA PRO A 67 -3.02 -17.23 -0.30
C PRO A 67 -1.80 -17.03 0.62
N GLU A 68 -0.62 -16.80 0.04
CA GLU A 68 0.63 -16.59 0.77
C GLU A 68 0.85 -15.12 1.17
N PHE A 69 -0.07 -14.22 0.84
CA PHE A 69 0.09 -12.78 1.07
C PHE A 69 0.44 -12.46 2.54
N GLY A 70 -0.34 -13.01 3.47
CA GLY A 70 -0.14 -12.74 4.89
C GLY A 70 1.21 -13.22 5.42
N ALA A 71 1.64 -14.41 4.99
CA ALA A 71 2.95 -14.97 5.35
C ALA A 71 4.08 -14.14 4.75
N ALA A 72 4.00 -13.79 3.47
CA ALA A 72 5.00 -12.99 2.77
C ALA A 72 5.22 -11.61 3.43
N VAL A 73 4.14 -10.91 3.78
CA VAL A 73 4.25 -9.62 4.51
C VAL A 73 4.83 -9.83 5.91
N SER A 74 4.41 -10.87 6.62
CA SER A 74 4.92 -11.17 7.96
C SER A 74 6.43 -11.44 7.96
N ASP A 75 6.92 -12.20 6.99
CA ASP A 75 8.34 -12.51 6.84
C ASP A 75 9.17 -11.26 6.53
N LEU A 76 8.65 -10.35 5.69
CA LEU A 76 9.31 -9.09 5.38
C LEU A 76 9.38 -8.15 6.59
N LEU A 77 8.33 -8.08 7.38
CA LEU A 77 8.30 -7.31 8.63
C LEU A 77 9.30 -7.89 9.65
N ALA A 78 9.31 -9.21 9.83
CA ALA A 78 10.24 -9.88 10.72
C ALA A 78 11.71 -9.65 10.33
N LYS A 79 12.03 -9.67 9.03
CA LYS A 79 13.38 -9.34 8.51
C LYS A 79 13.81 -7.90 8.81
N LYS A 80 12.86 -6.99 8.98
CA LYS A 80 13.10 -5.60 9.43
C LYS A 80 13.05 -5.43 10.95
N GLY A 81 12.85 -6.51 11.73
CA GLY A 81 12.73 -6.45 13.18
C GLY A 81 11.43 -5.80 13.68
N LEU A 82 10.40 -5.74 12.83
CA LEU A 82 9.12 -5.13 13.14
C LEU A 82 8.13 -6.16 13.68
N ASP A 83 7.39 -5.79 14.72
CA ASP A 83 6.37 -6.64 15.31
C ASP A 83 4.96 -6.38 14.71
N ARG A 84 3.94 -6.99 15.30
CA ARG A 84 2.54 -6.87 14.83
C ARG A 84 1.91 -5.50 15.10
N SER A 85 2.59 -4.62 15.82
CA SER A 85 2.16 -3.26 16.12
C SER A 85 2.74 -2.20 15.18
N ALA A 86 3.71 -2.55 14.33
CA ALA A 86 4.24 -1.62 13.32
C ALA A 86 3.10 -1.07 12.43
N PRO A 87 3.09 0.24 12.12
CA PRO A 87 2.14 0.81 11.15
C PRO A 87 2.42 0.33 9.72
N ILE A 88 1.39 -0.20 9.06
CA ILE A 88 1.49 -0.77 7.72
C ILE A 88 0.52 -0.06 6.80
N TYR A 89 1.04 0.60 5.77
CA TYR A 89 0.26 1.31 4.77
C TYR A 89 0.20 0.48 3.50
N PHE A 90 -1.00 0.06 3.10
CA PHE A 90 -1.19 -0.73 1.88
C PHE A 90 -1.53 0.18 0.71
N LEU A 91 -0.79 0.02 -0.39
CA LEU A 91 -0.97 0.77 -1.63
C LEU A 91 -1.41 -0.16 -2.75
N CYS A 92 -2.50 0.18 -3.43
CA CYS A 92 -2.82 -0.40 -4.73
C CYS A 92 -3.04 0.72 -5.76
N ARG A 93 -3.55 0.40 -6.96
CA ARG A 93 -3.83 1.42 -7.98
C ARG A 93 -4.80 2.52 -7.53
N SER A 94 -5.86 2.15 -6.80
CA SER A 94 -7.00 3.05 -6.52
C SER A 94 -7.76 2.69 -5.23
N GLY A 95 -7.07 2.20 -4.20
CA GLY A 95 -7.64 1.94 -2.87
C GLY A 95 -8.40 0.61 -2.63
N ALA A 96 -8.90 -0.07 -3.66
CA ALA A 96 -9.77 -1.24 -3.47
C ALA A 96 -9.03 -2.51 -3.00
N ARG A 97 -7.96 -2.91 -3.71
CA ARG A 97 -7.18 -4.12 -3.37
C ARG A 97 -6.40 -3.95 -2.06
N SER A 98 -5.89 -2.73 -1.83
CA SER A 98 -5.19 -2.37 -0.60
C SER A 98 -6.09 -2.42 0.63
N GLN A 99 -7.38 -2.07 0.49
CA GLN A 99 -8.35 -2.27 1.57
C GLN A 99 -8.49 -3.76 1.93
N ALA A 100 -8.65 -4.63 0.94
CA ALA A 100 -8.76 -6.07 1.18
C ALA A 100 -7.49 -6.64 1.84
N ALA A 101 -6.31 -6.20 1.39
CA ALA A 101 -5.02 -6.55 2.01
C ALA A 101 -4.93 -6.11 3.48
N ALA A 102 -5.35 -4.88 3.79
CA ALA A 102 -5.35 -4.35 5.16
C ALA A 102 -6.28 -5.14 6.09
N ILE A 103 -7.46 -5.53 5.60
CA ILE A 103 -8.40 -6.39 6.33
C ILE A 103 -7.79 -7.76 6.60
N ALA A 104 -7.23 -8.40 5.57
CA ALA A 104 -6.63 -9.73 5.68
C ALA A 104 -5.47 -9.75 6.68
N LEU A 105 -4.59 -8.74 6.65
CA LEU A 105 -3.47 -8.68 7.59
C LEU A 105 -3.93 -8.33 9.02
N THR A 106 -5.00 -7.54 9.16
CA THR A 106 -5.61 -7.32 10.48
C THR A 106 -6.19 -8.61 11.07
N GLN A 107 -6.82 -9.45 10.24
CA GLN A 107 -7.31 -10.78 10.65
C GLN A 107 -6.17 -11.72 11.06
N ALA A 108 -4.97 -11.55 10.49
CA ALA A 108 -3.76 -12.25 10.91
C ALA A 108 -3.13 -11.72 12.22
N GLY A 109 -3.72 -10.69 12.83
CA GLY A 109 -3.34 -10.18 14.15
C GLY A 109 -2.46 -8.93 14.14
N TYR A 110 -2.26 -8.29 12.98
CA TYR A 110 -1.62 -6.98 12.91
C TYR A 110 -2.60 -5.88 13.33
N THR A 111 -2.15 -4.91 14.12
CA THR A 111 -3.05 -3.94 14.76
C THR A 111 -3.19 -2.64 13.98
N ASN A 112 -2.15 -2.23 13.26
CA ASN A 112 -2.04 -0.91 12.62
C ASN A 112 -1.99 -1.02 11.09
N CYS A 113 -3.02 -1.63 10.49
CA CYS A 113 -3.15 -1.78 9.04
C CYS A 113 -3.99 -0.65 8.44
N PHE A 114 -3.40 0.16 7.56
CA PHE A 114 -4.04 1.31 6.92
C PHE A 114 -4.16 1.12 5.41
N ASN A 115 -5.29 1.54 4.84
CA ASN A 115 -5.50 1.56 3.39
C ASN A 115 -5.19 2.95 2.83
N ILE A 116 -4.31 3.03 1.83
CA ILE A 116 -4.15 4.25 1.02
C ILE A 116 -5.30 4.31 0.03
N SER A 117 -6.36 5.01 0.42
CA SER A 117 -7.69 4.98 -0.20
C SER A 117 -7.75 5.57 -1.60
N ASP A 118 -6.87 6.52 -1.90
CA ASP A 118 -6.72 7.11 -3.23
C ASP A 118 -5.72 6.35 -4.12
N GLY A 119 -4.94 5.42 -3.56
CA GLY A 119 -4.03 4.56 -4.31
C GLY A 119 -2.90 5.29 -5.05
N PHE A 120 -2.19 4.57 -5.92
CA PHE A 120 -1.05 5.12 -6.64
C PHE A 120 -1.46 6.04 -7.80
N GLU A 121 -2.50 5.66 -8.54
CA GLU A 121 -2.98 6.38 -9.72
C GLU A 121 -4.35 7.03 -9.51
N GLY A 122 -5.06 6.78 -8.40
CA GLY A 122 -6.37 7.39 -8.21
C GLY A 122 -7.49 6.77 -9.05
N PRO A 123 -8.72 7.30 -8.94
CA PRO A 123 -9.85 6.95 -9.79
C PRO A 123 -9.64 7.46 -11.22
N LEU A 124 -10.51 7.02 -12.14
CA LEU A 124 -10.59 7.62 -13.47
C LEU A 124 -11.21 9.01 -13.39
N ASP A 125 -10.71 9.95 -14.18
CA ASP A 125 -11.37 11.22 -14.43
C ASP A 125 -12.49 11.10 -15.49
N ALA A 126 -13.09 12.24 -15.86
CA ALA A 126 -14.20 12.29 -16.82
C ALA A 126 -13.79 11.82 -18.23
N ASP A 127 -12.50 11.91 -18.55
CA ASP A 127 -11.95 11.51 -19.85
C ASP A 127 -11.38 10.08 -19.82
N GLY A 128 -11.47 9.40 -18.68
CA GLY A 128 -10.97 8.03 -18.52
C GLY A 128 -9.47 7.94 -18.26
N HIS A 129 -8.83 9.01 -17.78
CA HIS A 129 -7.42 9.00 -17.38
C HIS A 129 -7.26 8.85 -15.87
N ARG A 130 -6.15 8.24 -15.45
CA ARG A 130 -5.74 8.15 -14.05
C ARG A 130 -4.52 9.04 -13.80
N GLY A 131 -4.22 9.29 -12.53
CA GLY A 131 -3.06 10.05 -12.07
C GLY A 131 -3.28 11.56 -12.09
N THR A 132 -4.50 12.03 -12.38
CA THR A 132 -4.83 13.46 -12.56
C THR A 132 -5.61 14.05 -11.38
N ARG A 133 -6.43 13.25 -10.70
CA ARG A 133 -7.38 13.75 -9.67
C ARG A 133 -6.94 13.52 -8.23
N SER A 134 -6.42 12.33 -7.92
CA SER A 134 -5.98 11.94 -6.59
C SER A 134 -5.02 10.75 -6.68
N GLY A 135 -4.50 10.32 -5.53
CA GLY A 135 -3.52 9.25 -5.44
C GLY A 135 -2.09 9.77 -5.49
N TRP A 136 -1.15 8.87 -5.23
CA TRP A 136 0.27 9.16 -5.03
C TRP A 136 0.87 10.06 -6.12
N LYS A 137 0.59 9.75 -7.39
CA LYS A 137 1.07 10.56 -8.52
C LYS A 137 0.46 11.96 -8.56
N ALA A 138 -0.86 12.06 -8.40
CA ALA A 138 -1.56 13.36 -8.45
C ALA A 138 -1.21 14.25 -7.25
N ALA A 139 -0.86 13.66 -6.10
CA ALA A 139 -0.37 14.36 -4.92
C ALA A 139 1.08 14.88 -5.07
N GLY A 140 1.77 14.59 -6.19
CA GLY A 140 3.15 15.02 -6.41
C GLY A 140 4.18 14.35 -5.51
N LEU A 141 3.82 13.20 -4.92
CA LEU A 141 4.73 12.45 -4.06
C LEU A 141 5.83 11.76 -4.88
N PRO A 142 7.03 11.51 -4.32
CA PRO A 142 8.13 10.94 -5.09
C PRO A 142 7.79 9.53 -5.63
N TRP A 143 8.12 9.29 -6.90
CA TRP A 143 7.95 8.01 -7.57
C TRP A 143 8.97 7.85 -8.70
N THR A 144 9.24 6.61 -9.10
CA THR A 144 10.16 6.28 -10.19
C THR A 144 9.59 5.25 -11.13
N GLN A 145 10.02 5.29 -12.39
CA GLN A 145 9.72 4.31 -13.43
C GLN A 145 11.02 4.07 -14.22
N SER A 146 11.36 2.81 -14.44
CA SER A 146 12.62 2.37 -15.07
C SER A 146 12.40 1.18 -15.96
#